data_AF-A0A537VMS6-F1
#
_entry.id   AF-A0A537VMS6-F1
#
_cell.length_a   1.000
_cell.length_b   1.000
_cell.length_c   1.000
_cell.angle_alpha   90.00
_cell.angle_beta   90.00
_cell.angle_gamma   90.00
#
_symmetry.space_group_name_H-M   'P 1'
#
loop_
_entity.id
_entity.type
_entity.pdbx_description
1 polymer ?
#
loop_
_entity_poly.entity_id
_entity_poly.type
_entity_poly.pdbx_seq_one_letter_code
_entity_poly.pdbx_strand_id
1 'polypeptide(L)' 'MPSCPRSPTSRRPSTGWPAGEEDDVTSIQMPQLGETIVEGTILKWLKREGDSVDRDEPLFEISTDNLSGPR' A
#
# COMPACT_ATOMS: atom_id res chain seq x y z
N MET A 1 47.92 -14.94 -30.95
CA MET A 1 46.99 -14.32 -29.98
C MET A 1 45.57 -14.63 -30.43
N PRO A 2 44.79 -15.43 -29.67
CA PRO A 2 43.43 -15.79 -30.05
C PRO A 2 42.48 -14.63 -29.78
N SER A 3 41.69 -14.28 -30.79
CA SER A 3 40.69 -13.21 -30.78
C SER A 3 39.57 -13.49 -29.78
N CYS A 4 39.34 -12.57 -28.84
CA CYS A 4 38.19 -12.65 -27.92
C CYS A 4 36.86 -12.57 -28.70
N PRO A 5 35.92 -13.50 -28.48
CA PRO A 5 34.58 -13.38 -29.04
C PRO A 5 33.82 -12.29 -28.26
N ARG A 6 33.43 -11.22 -28.95
CA ARG A 6 32.50 -10.21 -28.43
C ARG A 6 31.08 -10.75 -28.56
N SER A 7 30.42 -11.00 -27.43
CA SER A 7 28.98 -10.83 -27.19
C SER A 7 28.61 -11.39 -25.80
N PRO A 8 27.53 -10.93 -25.13
CA PRO A 8 26.43 -10.10 -25.64
C PRO A 8 26.23 -8.81 -24.84
N THR A 9 25.79 -7.73 -25.50
CA THR A 9 25.06 -6.68 -24.81
C THR A 9 23.75 -7.30 -24.34
N SER A 10 23.73 -7.72 -23.07
CA SER A 10 22.51 -8.04 -22.34
C SER A 10 21.70 -6.76 -22.26
N ARG A 11 20.78 -6.58 -23.21
CA ARG A 11 19.69 -5.63 -23.08
C ARG A 11 18.81 -6.19 -21.97
N ARG A 12 19.11 -5.81 -20.72
CA ARG A 12 18.15 -5.98 -19.62
C ARG A 12 16.88 -5.27 -20.08
N PRO A 13 15.71 -5.94 -20.15
CA PRO A 13 14.47 -5.20 -20.09
C PRO A 13 14.50 -4.52 -18.72
N SER A 14 14.71 -3.22 -18.72
CA SER A 14 14.34 -2.41 -17.58
C SER A 14 12.83 -2.49 -17.51
N THR A 15 12.31 -3.51 -16.82
CA THR A 15 10.98 -3.44 -16.22
C THR A 15 11.08 -2.44 -15.08
N GLY A 16 11.34 -1.17 -15.42
CA GLY A 16 10.90 -0.07 -14.59
C GLY A 16 9.39 -0.04 -14.79
N TRP A 17 8.65 -0.09 -13.68
CA TRP A 17 7.23 0.24 -13.74
C TRP A 17 7.09 1.57 -14.49
N PRO A 18 6.12 1.68 -15.42
CA PRO A 18 5.90 2.95 -16.08
C PRO A 18 5.65 3.96 -14.97
N ALA A 19 6.45 5.03 -14.98
CA ALA A 19 6.14 6.23 -14.21
C ALA A 19 4.91 6.88 -14.87
N GLY A 20 3.76 6.22 -14.76
CA GLY A 20 2.46 6.87 -14.85
C GLY A 20 2.32 7.68 -13.57
N GLU A 21 2.30 8.99 -13.71
CA GLU A 21 1.06 9.75 -13.58
C GLU A 21 0.74 9.84 -12.10
N GLU A 22 0.99 11.03 -11.53
CA GLU A 22 0.37 11.53 -10.30
C GLU A 22 -0.86 10.72 -9.88
N ASP A 23 -0.62 9.63 -9.14
CA ASP A 23 -1.66 8.78 -8.58
C ASP A 23 -2.57 9.73 -7.80
N ASP A 24 -3.87 9.73 -8.11
CA ASP A 24 -4.88 10.46 -7.35
C ASP A 24 -4.94 9.84 -5.94
N VAL A 25 -3.99 10.24 -5.09
CA VAL A 25 -3.84 9.69 -3.74
C VAL A 25 -4.94 10.28 -2.89
N THR A 26 -6.06 9.58 -2.82
CA THR A 26 -7.12 9.88 -1.86
C THR A 26 -6.65 9.52 -0.46
N SER A 27 -6.41 10.54 0.37
CA SER A 27 -6.01 10.34 1.76
C SER A 27 -7.19 9.84 2.58
N ILE A 28 -7.08 8.63 3.14
CA ILE A 28 -8.12 8.04 3.97
C ILE A 28 -7.88 8.45 5.42
N GLN A 29 -8.78 9.27 5.95
CA GLN A 29 -8.75 9.66 7.35
C GLN A 29 -9.37 8.56 8.20
N MET A 30 -8.67 8.21 9.28
CA MET A 30 -9.22 7.33 10.29
C MET A 30 -10.42 8.03 10.95
N PRO A 31 -11.55 7.33 11.14
CA PRO A 31 -12.68 7.89 11.87
C PRO A 31 -12.26 8.20 13.31
N GLN A 32 -13.00 9.07 14.01
CA GLN A 32 -12.77 9.27 15.43
C GLN A 32 -13.14 7.98 16.16
N LEU A 33 -12.12 7.22 16.59
CA LEU A 33 -12.31 5.89 17.16
C LEU A 33 -12.82 5.92 18.62
N GLY A 34 -13.30 7.06 19.12
CA GLY A 34 -13.76 7.28 20.50
C GLY A 34 -12.86 8.29 21.22
N GLU A 35 -13.42 9.04 22.17
CA GLU A 35 -12.77 10.19 22.82
C GLU A 35 -11.41 9.86 23.47
N THR A 36 -11.18 8.60 23.83
CA THR A 36 -9.96 8.11 24.51
C THR A 36 -9.16 7.11 23.70
N ILE A 37 -9.57 6.86 22.46
CA ILE A 37 -8.93 5.88 21.61
C ILE A 37 -7.98 6.61 20.66
N VAL A 38 -6.69 6.30 20.79
CA VAL A 38 -5.60 7.05 20.12
C VAL A 38 -4.96 6.25 18.99
N GLU A 39 -4.96 4.91 19.06
CA GLU A 39 -4.29 4.05 18.09
C GLU A 39 -5.11 2.78 17.83
N GLY A 40 -5.20 2.35 16.57
CA GLY A 40 -5.86 1.12 16.16
C GLY A 40 -4.94 0.28 15.26
N THR A 41 -5.02 -1.03 15.42
CA THR A 41 -4.22 -2.00 14.67
C THR A 41 -5.01 -2.51 13.47
N ILE A 42 -4.43 -2.40 12.26
CA ILE A 42 -5.02 -2.97 11.06
C ILE A 42 -4.96 -4.50 11.17
N LEU A 43 -6.12 -5.13 11.26
CA LEU A 43 -6.25 -6.59 11.32
C LEU A 43 -6.00 -7.21 9.95
N LYS A 44 -6.64 -6.64 8.93
CA LYS A 44 -6.67 -7.23 7.59
C LYS A 44 -6.90 -6.18 6.52
N TRP A 45 -6.13 -6.29 5.45
CA TRP A 45 -6.39 -5.57 4.21
C TRP A 45 -7.36 -6.35 3.34
N LEU A 46 -8.48 -5.74 2.98
CA LEU A 46 -9.46 -6.30 2.04
C LEU A 46 -9.11 -5.90 0.61
N LYS A 47 -8.42 -4.76 0.44
CA LYS A 47 -7.90 -4.27 -0.83
C LYS A 47 -6.39 -4.39 -0.94
N ARG A 48 -5.91 -4.58 -2.18
CA ARG A 48 -4.49 -4.67 -2.52
C ARG A 48 -4.07 -3.48 -3.38
N GLU A 49 -2.78 -3.23 -3.45
CA GLU A 49 -2.19 -2.27 -4.38
C GLU A 49 -2.63 -2.55 -5.83
N GLY A 50 -3.16 -1.53 -6.51
CA GLY A 50 -3.68 -1.63 -7.87
C GLY A 50 -5.10 -2.22 -8.00
N ASP A 51 -5.77 -2.57 -6.91
CA ASP A 51 -7.16 -3.02 -6.94
C ASP A 51 -8.12 -1.81 -7.08
N SER A 52 -9.17 -1.95 -7.87
CA SER A 52 -10.18 -0.89 -8.03
C SER A 52 -11.08 -0.81 -6.79
N VAL A 53 -11.32 0.39 -6.28
CA VAL A 53 -12.18 0.65 -5.11
C VAL A 53 -13.48 1.29 -5.58
N ASP A 54 -14.62 0.74 -5.16
CA ASP A 54 -15.94 1.32 -5.44
C ASP A 54 -16.54 2.05 -4.21
N ARG A 55 -17.63 2.79 -4.41
CA ARG A 55 -18.31 3.47 -3.31
C ARG A 55 -18.94 2.47 -2.36
N ASP A 56 -18.91 2.82 -1.07
CA ASP A 56 -19.42 1.99 0.02
C ASP A 56 -18.71 0.63 0.17
N GLU A 57 -17.54 0.46 -0.47
CA GLU A 57 -16.75 -0.75 -0.39
C GLU A 57 -15.76 -0.72 0.80
N PRO A 58 -15.69 -1.79 1.62
CA PRO A 58 -14.75 -1.85 2.74
C PRO A 58 -13.31 -2.10 2.27
N LEU A 59 -12.36 -1.34 2.84
CA LEU A 59 -10.95 -1.35 2.41
C LEU A 59 -10.04 -2.18 3.33
N PHE A 60 -10.25 -2.05 4.63
CA PHE A 60 -9.49 -2.75 5.66
C PHE A 60 -10.32 -2.91 6.93
N GLU A 61 -9.96 -3.92 7.72
CA GLU A 61 -10.49 -4.15 9.05
C GLU A 61 -9.49 -3.62 10.07
N ILE A 62 -9.96 -2.85 11.04
CA ILE A 62 -9.15 -2.28 12.12
C ILE A 62 -9.72 -2.71 13.47
N SER A 63 -8.84 -3.16 14.36
CA SER A 63 -9.15 -3.42 15.76
C SER A 63 -8.64 -2.28 16.58
N THR A 64 -9.42 -1.87 17.57
CA THR A 64 -9.01 -0.78 18.43
C THR A 64 -9.13 -1.19 19.89
N ASP A 65 -8.08 -0.91 20.66
CA ASP A 65 -8.10 -1.13 22.11
C ASP A 65 -8.83 0.03 22.77
N ASN A 66 -9.94 -0.28 23.44
CA ASN A 66 -10.68 0.71 24.22
C ASN A 66 -10.08 0.74 25.62
N LEU A 67 -9.39 1.83 25.97
CA LEU A 67 -9.01 2.11 27.36
C LEU A 67 -10.24 2.52 28.17
N SER A 68 -11.20 1.61 28.37
CA SER A 68 -12.27 1.76 29.38
C SER A 68 -11.68 1.53 30.77
N GLY A 69 -10.76 2.39 31.19
CA GLY A 69 -10.29 2.43 32.57
C GLY A 69 -11.10 3.46 33.35
N PRO A 70 -11.91 3.09 34.36
CA PRO A 70 -12.52 4.07 35.25
C PRO A 70 -11.39 4.70 36.07
N ARG A 71 -11.11 5.98 35.84
CA ARG A 71 -10.47 6.82 36.87
C ARG A 71 -11.53 7.67 37.53
#